data_AF-A0A812R3V4-F1
#
_entry.id   AF-A0A812R3V4-F1
#
_cell.length_a   1.000
_cell.length_b   1.000
_cell.length_c   1.000
_cell.angle_alpha   90.00
_cell.angle_beta   90.00
_cell.angle_gamma   90.00
#
_symmetry.space_group_name_H-M   'P 1'
#
loop_
_entity.id
_entity.type
_entity.pdbx_description
1 polymer ?
#
loop_
_entity_poly.entity_id
_entity_poly.type
_entity_poly.pdbx_seq_one_letter_code
_entity_poly.pdbx_strand_id
1 'polypeptide(L)'
;MEMPSTSGSWQGPAVEKGARMAKLAKASERLVSCSAADILKQDFEALFATALTGNDMQCLSQMKTWMASTFADRAHRAQAEAIVDQQIAEFISRLEVQLQDPNHPTAPADDVSQAMADLQDSVRIQEKRGRLQMLRSQIEQQELCNKKQADSNMAMSARMQAAKSKLDRDTSGLVAELCEDRFLPTRSAA
;
A
#
# COMPACT_ATOMS: atom_id res chain seq x y z
N MET A 1 48.07 38.89 -15.69
CA MET A 1 47.43 37.58 -15.96
C MET A 1 45.99 37.72 -15.48
N GLU A 2 45.12 38.17 -16.36
CA GLU A 2 43.73 38.49 -16.04
C GLU A 2 42.88 37.24 -16.23
N MET A 3 42.10 36.89 -15.21
CA MET A 3 41.16 35.77 -15.25
C MET A 3 39.90 36.21 -16.01
N PRO A 4 39.42 35.47 -17.02
CA PRO A 4 38.18 35.79 -17.69
C PRO A 4 36.99 35.52 -16.77
N SER A 5 36.25 36.58 -16.43
CA SER A 5 34.96 36.49 -15.74
C SER A 5 33.94 35.79 -16.61
N THR A 6 33.63 34.53 -16.33
CA THR A 6 32.48 33.83 -16.90
C THR A 6 31.20 34.27 -16.20
N SER A 7 30.76 35.50 -16.46
CA SER A 7 29.38 35.93 -16.20
C SER A 7 28.50 35.33 -17.30
N GLY A 8 28.24 34.02 -17.22
CA GLY A 8 27.23 33.37 -18.02
C GLY A 8 25.87 33.72 -17.45
N SER A 9 25.13 34.64 -18.10
CA SER A 9 23.73 34.88 -17.76
C SER A 9 22.96 33.57 -17.93
N TRP A 10 22.41 33.03 -16.85
CA TRP A 10 21.46 31.91 -16.88
C TRP A 10 20.10 32.34 -17.44
N GLN A 11 20.09 33.02 -18.58
CA GLN A 11 18.88 33.30 -19.35
C GLN A 11 18.53 32.02 -20.11
N GLY A 12 17.92 31.08 -19.38
CA GLY A 12 17.15 30.01 -20.02
C GLY A 12 16.04 30.61 -20.89
N PRO A 13 15.58 29.91 -21.92
CA PRO A 13 14.54 30.40 -22.81
C PRO A 13 13.29 30.80 -22.01
N ALA A 14 12.69 31.94 -22.36
CA ALA A 14 11.47 32.44 -21.74
C ALA A 14 10.38 31.34 -21.78
N VAL A 15 9.97 30.88 -20.60
CA VAL A 15 8.93 29.87 -20.45
C VAL A 15 7.58 30.59 -20.39
N GLU A 16 6.65 30.20 -21.26
CA GLU A 16 5.29 30.73 -21.27
C GLU A 16 4.60 30.48 -19.92
N LYS A 17 3.81 31.46 -19.46
CA LYS A 17 3.08 31.37 -18.20
C LYS A 17 2.23 30.10 -18.16
N GLY A 18 2.38 29.29 -17.11
CA GLY A 18 1.65 28.03 -16.96
C GLY A 18 2.24 26.82 -17.71
N ALA A 19 3.29 26.98 -18.53
CA ALA A 19 3.93 25.84 -19.18
C ALA A 19 4.59 24.88 -18.17
N ARG A 20 5.02 25.37 -17.00
CA ARG A 20 5.57 24.53 -15.93
C ARG A 20 4.49 23.68 -15.27
N MET A 21 3.31 24.24 -15.02
CA MET A 21 2.15 23.48 -14.55
C MET A 21 1.69 22.44 -15.57
N ALA A 22 1.65 22.78 -16.85
CA ALA A 22 1.32 21.84 -17.92
C ALA A 22 2.35 20.70 -18.01
N LYS A 23 3.64 21.01 -17.85
CA LYS A 23 4.71 20.01 -17.81
C LYS A 23 4.60 19.08 -16.59
N LEU A 24 4.27 19.65 -15.42
CA LEU A 24 4.02 18.86 -14.21
C LEU A 24 2.82 17.92 -14.41
N ALA A 25 1.69 18.41 -14.91
CA ALA A 25 0.51 17.60 -15.19
C ALA A 25 0.84 16.45 -16.16
N LYS A 26 1.57 16.73 -17.25
CA LYS A 26 1.99 15.71 -18.21
C LYS A 26 2.94 14.67 -17.61
N ALA A 27 3.87 15.09 -16.75
CA ALA A 27 4.78 14.18 -16.07
C ALA A 27 4.04 13.29 -15.05
N SER A 28 3.10 13.87 -14.30
CA SER A 28 2.22 13.16 -13.37
C SER A 28 1.35 12.12 -14.07
N GLU A 29 0.73 12.49 -15.20
CA GLU A 29 -0.06 11.59 -16.04
C GLU A 29 0.79 10.42 -16.57
N ARG A 30 1.99 10.72 -17.04
CA ARG A 30 2.92 9.70 -17.51
C ARG A 30 3.33 8.74 -16.40
N LEU A 31 3.53 9.23 -15.17
CA LEU A 31 3.86 8.38 -14.02
C LEU A 31 2.73 7.39 -13.72
N VAL A 32 1.47 7.87 -13.70
CA VAL A 32 0.30 7.01 -13.45
C VAL A 32 0.14 5.98 -14.56
N SER A 33 0.14 6.41 -15.82
CA SER A 33 -0.04 5.52 -16.97
C SER A 33 1.07 4.48 -17.10
N CYS A 34 2.34 4.84 -16.88
CA CYS A 34 3.44 3.87 -16.84
C CYS A 34 3.26 2.86 -15.72
N SER A 35 2.91 3.30 -14.51
CA SER A 35 2.73 2.42 -13.35
C SER A 35 1.54 1.47 -13.53
N ALA A 36 0.44 1.95 -14.11
CA ALA A 36 -0.70 1.11 -14.47
C ALA A 36 -0.33 0.08 -15.54
N ALA A 37 0.46 0.47 -16.55
CA ALA A 37 0.97 -0.45 -17.55
C ALA A 37 1.91 -1.51 -16.94
N ASP A 38 2.71 -1.16 -15.93
CA ASP A 38 3.58 -2.11 -15.24
C ASP A 38 2.77 -3.15 -14.46
N ILE A 39 1.65 -2.76 -13.83
CA ILE A 39 0.70 -3.70 -13.19
C ILE A 39 0.17 -4.71 -14.21
N LEU A 40 -0.23 -4.23 -15.40
CA LEU A 40 -0.76 -5.09 -16.46
C LEU A 40 0.30 -6.05 -17.01
N LYS A 41 1.56 -5.62 -17.06
CA LYS A 41 2.70 -6.42 -17.51
C LYS A 41 3.19 -7.44 -16.49
N GLN A 42 2.79 -7.36 -15.22
CA GLN A 42 3.21 -8.35 -14.22
C GLN A 42 2.72 -9.74 -14.61
N ASP A 43 3.62 -10.72 -14.64
CA ASP A 43 3.30 -12.09 -15.04
C ASP A 43 2.72 -12.89 -13.87
N PHE A 44 1.49 -12.53 -13.48
CA PHE A 44 0.76 -13.28 -12.46
C PHE A 44 0.39 -14.70 -12.92
N GLU A 45 0.33 -14.95 -14.23
CA GLU A 45 0.07 -16.30 -14.76
C GLU A 45 1.22 -17.23 -14.42
N ALA A 46 2.47 -16.80 -14.64
CA ALA A 46 3.64 -17.55 -14.20
C ALA A 46 3.71 -17.71 -12.67
N LEU A 47 3.35 -16.67 -11.91
CA LEU A 47 3.36 -16.72 -10.44
C LEU A 47 2.35 -17.71 -9.86
N PHE A 48 1.21 -17.92 -10.53
CA PHE A 48 0.13 -18.78 -10.05
C PHE A 48 -0.13 -20.00 -10.94
N ALA A 49 0.80 -20.33 -11.85
CA ALA A 49 0.66 -21.39 -12.83
C ALA A 49 0.37 -22.77 -12.22
N THR A 50 0.83 -23.01 -10.98
CA THR A 50 0.61 -24.27 -10.26
C THR A 50 -0.69 -24.30 -9.46
N ALA A 51 -1.36 -23.16 -9.28
CA ALA A 51 -2.51 -23.01 -8.39
C ALA A 51 -3.83 -22.73 -9.14
N LEU A 52 -3.77 -22.23 -10.38
CA LEU A 52 -4.93 -21.76 -11.13
C LEU A 52 -5.26 -22.67 -12.31
N THR A 53 -6.55 -22.91 -12.54
CA THR A 53 -7.08 -23.65 -13.68
C THR A 53 -7.57 -22.71 -14.80
N GLY A 54 -7.95 -23.23 -15.97
CA GLY A 54 -8.25 -22.42 -17.16
C GLY A 54 -9.32 -21.32 -16.98
N ASN A 55 -10.34 -21.54 -16.14
CA ASN A 55 -11.34 -20.51 -15.82
C ASN A 55 -10.78 -19.42 -14.88
N ASP A 56 -9.82 -19.79 -14.03
CA ASP A 56 -9.19 -18.86 -13.09
C ASP A 56 -8.27 -17.86 -13.79
N MET A 57 -7.71 -18.25 -14.95
CA MET A 57 -6.88 -17.36 -15.77
C MET A 57 -7.66 -16.18 -16.37
N GLN A 58 -8.91 -16.40 -16.79
CA GLN A 58 -9.78 -15.30 -17.24
C GLN A 58 -10.15 -14.36 -16.08
N CYS A 59 -10.43 -14.91 -14.91
CA CYS A 59 -10.68 -14.13 -13.70
C CYS A 59 -9.46 -13.29 -13.31
N LEU A 60 -8.27 -13.86 -13.44
CA LEU A 60 -7.00 -13.19 -13.16
C LEU A 60 -6.74 -12.01 -14.12
N SER A 61 -7.02 -12.15 -15.41
CA SER A 61 -6.94 -11.04 -16.37
C SER A 61 -7.90 -9.90 -16.04
N GLN A 62 -9.15 -10.22 -15.65
CA GLN A 62 -10.12 -9.22 -15.20
C GLN A 62 -9.65 -8.52 -13.93
N MET A 63 -9.09 -9.28 -12.98
CA MET A 63 -8.58 -8.75 -11.72
C MET A 63 -7.37 -7.83 -11.93
N LYS A 64 -6.45 -8.16 -12.85
CA LYS A 64 -5.34 -7.28 -13.27
C LYS A 64 -5.84 -5.96 -13.83
N THR A 65 -6.84 -6.03 -14.72
CA THR A 65 -7.45 -4.84 -15.32
C THR A 65 -8.10 -3.96 -14.25
N TRP A 66 -8.84 -4.58 -13.35
CA TRP A 66 -9.46 -3.89 -12.21
C TRP A 66 -8.43 -3.24 -11.28
N MET A 67 -7.33 -3.94 -10.97
CA MET A 67 -6.23 -3.41 -10.17
C MET A 67 -5.58 -2.19 -10.83
N ALA A 68 -5.26 -2.27 -12.13
CA ALA A 68 -4.65 -1.17 -12.88
C ALA A 68 -5.57 0.06 -12.94
N SER A 69 -6.88 -0.16 -13.20
CA SER A 69 -7.89 0.91 -13.20
C SER A 69 -8.03 1.55 -11.83
N THR A 70 -8.17 0.74 -10.78
CA THR A 70 -8.33 1.22 -9.41
C THR A 70 -7.09 1.97 -8.93
N PHE A 71 -5.90 1.50 -9.31
CA PHE A 71 -4.65 2.20 -9.08
C PHE A 71 -4.65 3.58 -9.76
N ALA A 72 -4.98 3.65 -11.05
CA ALA A 72 -4.99 4.90 -11.80
C ALA A 72 -5.97 5.92 -11.17
N ASP A 73 -7.20 5.49 -10.86
CA ASP A 73 -8.21 6.35 -10.24
C ASP A 73 -7.79 6.89 -8.87
N ARG A 74 -7.10 6.06 -8.06
CA ARG A 74 -6.59 6.49 -6.76
C ARG A 74 -5.37 7.41 -6.92
N ALA A 75 -4.49 7.12 -7.86
CA ALA A 75 -3.30 7.91 -8.12
C ALA A 75 -3.67 9.31 -8.64
N HIS A 76 -4.62 9.44 -9.57
CA HIS A 76 -5.10 10.74 -10.03
C HIS A 76 -5.73 11.57 -8.92
N ARG A 77 -6.55 10.95 -8.06
CA ARG A 77 -7.12 11.64 -6.89
C ARG A 77 -6.05 12.11 -5.92
N ALA A 78 -5.11 11.23 -5.56
CA ALA A 78 -4.01 11.58 -4.66
C ALA A 78 -3.11 12.68 -5.26
N GLN A 79 -2.88 12.68 -6.58
CA GLN A 79 -2.14 13.74 -7.26
C GLN A 79 -2.89 15.06 -7.23
N ALA A 80 -4.20 15.06 -7.48
CA ALA A 80 -5.03 16.27 -7.42
C ALA A 80 -5.08 16.85 -6.00
N GLU A 81 -5.26 16.00 -4.99
CA GLU A 81 -5.21 16.37 -3.57
C GLU A 81 -3.84 16.96 -3.20
N ALA A 82 -2.74 16.33 -3.61
CA ALA A 82 -1.40 16.83 -3.33
C ALA A 82 -1.12 18.20 -3.99
N ILE A 83 -1.63 18.45 -5.20
CA ILE A 83 -1.49 19.76 -5.87
C ILE A 83 -2.17 20.86 -5.06
N VAL A 84 -3.35 20.57 -4.48
CA VAL A 84 -4.12 21.52 -3.66
C VAL A 84 -3.49 21.69 -2.28
N ASP A 85 -3.25 20.59 -1.57
CA ASP A 85 -2.72 20.59 -0.20
C ASP A 85 -1.36 21.27 -0.08
N GLN A 86 -0.52 21.16 -1.11
CA GLN A 86 0.81 21.78 -1.13
C GLN A 86 0.84 23.12 -1.86
N GLN A 87 -0.30 23.64 -2.29
CA GLN A 87 -0.38 24.91 -3.03
C GLN A 87 0.61 24.98 -4.20
N ILE A 88 0.80 23.85 -4.91
CA ILE A 88 1.85 23.71 -5.94
C ILE A 88 1.68 24.76 -7.04
N ALA A 89 0.42 25.07 -7.40
CA ALA A 89 0.09 26.10 -8.38
C ALA A 89 0.54 27.50 -7.92
N GLU A 90 0.39 27.84 -6.64
CA GLU A 90 0.84 29.12 -6.09
C GLU A 90 2.37 29.19 -6.06
N PHE A 91 3.03 28.11 -5.65
CA PHE A 91 4.49 28.04 -5.60
C PHE A 91 5.10 28.20 -7.00
N ILE A 92 4.58 27.48 -7.99
CA ILE A 92 5.04 27.61 -9.39
C ILE A 92 4.76 29.03 -9.92
N SER A 93 3.62 29.62 -9.60
CA SER A 93 3.31 31.00 -10.00
C SER A 93 4.28 32.01 -9.40
N ARG A 94 4.65 31.87 -8.12
CA ARG A 94 5.65 32.73 -7.46
C ARG A 94 7.03 32.61 -8.12
N LEU A 95 7.46 31.39 -8.44
CA LEU A 95 8.72 31.15 -9.16
C LEU A 95 8.70 31.73 -10.57
N GLU A 96 7.57 31.65 -11.30
CA GLU A 96 7.44 32.20 -12.64
C GLU A 96 7.55 33.74 -12.64
N VAL A 97 6.98 34.42 -11.64
CA VAL A 97 7.10 35.87 -11.48
C VAL A 97 8.55 36.29 -11.19
N GLN A 98 9.25 35.58 -10.30
CA GLN A 98 10.66 35.85 -9.99
C GLN A 98 11.61 35.64 -11.19
N LEU A 99 11.27 34.73 -12.12
CA LEU A 99 12.06 34.48 -13.32
C LEU A 99 11.81 35.48 -14.46
N GLN A 100 10.66 36.15 -14.51
CA GLN A 100 10.29 37.07 -15.61
C GLN A 100 10.71 38.52 -15.36
N ASP A 101 10.92 38.94 -14.11
CA ASP A 101 11.34 40.31 -13.77
C ASP A 101 12.64 40.32 -12.94
N PRO A 102 13.81 40.49 -13.58
CA PRO A 102 15.09 40.58 -12.90
C PRO A 102 15.29 41.89 -12.11
N ASN A 103 14.39 42.87 -12.23
CA ASN A 103 14.39 44.14 -11.48
C ASN A 103 13.30 44.21 -10.40
N HIS A 104 12.44 43.20 -10.28
CA HIS A 104 11.56 43.05 -9.13
C HIS A 104 12.48 43.00 -7.90
N PRO A 105 12.25 43.81 -6.83
CA PRO A 105 13.12 43.82 -5.66
C PRO A 105 13.37 42.38 -5.25
N THR A 106 14.60 41.93 -5.50
CA THR A 106 15.02 40.56 -5.30
C THR A 106 14.64 40.26 -3.87
N ALA A 107 13.74 39.30 -3.68
CA ALA A 107 13.80 38.57 -2.43
C ALA A 107 15.28 38.13 -2.32
N PRO A 108 15.99 38.47 -1.23
CA PRO A 108 17.43 38.22 -1.15
C PRO A 108 17.69 36.76 -1.52
N ALA A 109 18.85 36.42 -2.09
CA ALA A 109 19.18 35.03 -2.43
C ALA A 109 18.98 34.04 -1.25
N ASP A 110 19.00 34.59 -0.03
CA ASP A 110 18.60 33.94 1.22
C ASP A 110 17.14 33.46 1.24
N ASP A 111 16.18 34.18 0.64
CA ASP A 111 14.75 33.82 0.62
C ASP A 111 14.47 32.65 -0.34
N VAL A 112 15.19 32.55 -1.46
CA VAL A 112 15.10 31.39 -2.37
C VAL A 112 15.82 30.18 -1.76
N SER A 113 16.98 30.37 -1.12
CA SER A 113 17.66 29.31 -0.38
C SER A 113 16.81 28.81 0.78
N GLN A 114 16.14 29.70 1.50
CA GLN A 114 15.23 29.37 2.59
C GLN A 114 13.99 28.65 2.06
N ALA A 115 13.37 29.12 0.98
CA ALA A 115 12.24 28.44 0.35
C ALA A 115 12.58 27.02 -0.13
N MET A 116 13.80 26.81 -0.64
CA MET A 116 14.30 25.49 -1.01
C MET A 116 14.58 24.60 0.21
N ALA A 117 15.11 25.16 1.30
CA ALA A 117 15.29 24.45 2.56
C ALA A 117 13.95 24.04 3.18
N ASP A 118 12.98 24.95 3.20
CA ASP A 118 11.61 24.71 3.69
C ASP A 118 10.90 23.65 2.83
N LEU A 119 11.11 23.67 1.51
CA LEU A 119 10.61 22.62 0.61
C LEU A 119 11.26 21.26 0.90
N GLN A 120 12.57 21.24 1.13
CA GLN A 120 13.29 20.01 1.45
C GLN A 120 12.83 19.41 2.79
N ASP A 121 12.59 20.25 3.78
CA ASP A 121 12.02 19.83 5.07
C ASP A 121 10.57 19.38 4.92
N SER A 122 9.75 20.07 4.11
CA SER A 122 8.38 19.66 3.80
C SER A 122 8.33 18.27 3.15
N VAL A 123 9.18 18.01 2.15
CA VAL A 123 9.32 16.68 1.51
C VAL A 123 9.72 15.62 2.53
N ARG A 124 10.68 15.92 3.41
CA ARG A 124 11.13 15.00 4.46
C ARG A 124 10.03 14.68 5.48
N ILE A 125 9.25 15.69 5.87
CA ILE A 125 8.09 15.51 6.75
C ILE A 125 7.03 14.66 6.05
N GLN A 126 6.79 14.89 4.76
CA GLN A 126 5.85 14.10 3.98
C GLN A 126 6.25 12.63 3.87
N GLU A 127 7.53 12.36 3.61
CA GLU A 127 8.05 11.00 3.54
C GLU A 127 7.85 10.27 4.87
N LYS A 128 8.13 10.93 5.99
CA LYS A 128 7.88 10.40 7.34
C LYS A 128 6.39 10.17 7.58
N ARG A 129 5.53 11.10 7.19
CA ARG A 129 4.07 10.99 7.33
C ARG A 129 3.51 9.82 6.51
N GLY A 130 3.97 9.65 5.27
CA GLY A 130 3.60 8.52 4.41
C GLY A 130 4.04 7.18 4.99
N ARG A 131 5.28 7.08 5.48
CA ARG A 131 5.78 5.89 6.19
C ARG A 131 4.94 5.57 7.43
N LEU A 132 4.58 6.59 8.20
CA LEU A 132 3.77 6.42 9.40
C LEU A 132 2.35 5.94 9.07
N GLN A 133 1.73 6.47 8.02
CA GLN A 133 0.43 6.01 7.54
C GLN A 133 0.48 4.56 7.05
N MET A 134 1.53 4.19 6.31
CA MET A 134 1.76 2.81 5.87
C MET A 134 1.88 1.86 7.08
N LEU A 135 2.69 2.23 8.08
CA LEU A 135 2.85 1.43 9.30
C LEU A 135 1.53 1.27 10.06
N ARG A 136 0.71 2.34 10.17
CA ARG A 136 -0.63 2.25 10.77
C ARG A 136 -1.52 1.26 10.03
N SER A 137 -1.55 1.33 8.71
CA SER A 137 -2.34 0.40 7.90
C SER A 137 -1.87 -1.06 8.06
N GLN A 138 -0.56 -1.28 8.16
CA GLN A 138 0.00 -2.61 8.43
C GLN A 138 -0.40 -3.14 9.83
N ILE A 139 -0.39 -2.27 10.85
CA ILE A 139 -0.83 -2.64 12.21
C ILE A 139 -2.32 -3.02 12.20
N GLU A 140 -3.19 -2.20 11.61
CA GLU A 140 -4.62 -2.49 11.51
C GLU A 140 -4.90 -3.82 10.78
N GLN A 141 -4.17 -4.10 9.69
CA GLN A 141 -4.27 -5.39 8.99
C GLN A 141 -3.80 -6.56 9.85
N GLN A 142 -2.71 -6.38 10.60
CA GLN A 142 -2.19 -7.40 11.51
C GLN A 142 -3.18 -7.68 12.65
N GLU A 143 -3.82 -6.65 13.21
CA GLU A 143 -4.85 -6.80 14.24
C GLU A 143 -6.05 -7.59 13.72
N LEU A 144 -6.51 -7.31 12.49
CA LEU A 144 -7.58 -8.08 11.85
C LEU A 144 -7.16 -9.55 11.62
N CYS A 145 -5.91 -9.79 11.23
CA CYS A 145 -5.38 -11.14 11.05
C CYS A 145 -5.34 -11.90 12.39
N ASN A 146 -4.80 -11.26 13.44
CA ASN A 146 -4.72 -11.81 14.78
C ASN A 146 -6.10 -12.15 15.33
N LYS A 147 -7.10 -11.29 15.12
CA LYS A 147 -8.48 -11.55 15.52
C LYS A 147 -9.05 -12.80 14.85
N LYS A 148 -8.91 -12.92 13.53
CA LYS A 148 -9.35 -14.12 12.79
C LYS A 148 -8.65 -15.38 13.28
N GLN A 149 -7.36 -15.29 13.59
CA GLN A 149 -6.60 -16.42 14.13
C GLN A 149 -7.07 -16.80 15.54
N ALA A 150 -7.35 -15.82 16.40
CA ALA A 150 -7.89 -16.06 17.74
C ALA A 150 -9.27 -16.77 17.66
N ASP A 151 -10.16 -16.32 16.78
CA ASP A 151 -11.46 -16.95 16.55
C ASP A 151 -11.30 -18.41 16.07
N SER A 152 -10.38 -18.65 15.14
CA SER A 152 -10.05 -20.00 14.67
C SER A 152 -9.49 -20.90 15.79
N ASN A 153 -8.60 -20.38 16.63
CA ASN A 153 -8.02 -21.12 17.75
C ASN A 153 -9.07 -21.47 18.81
N MET A 154 -10.00 -20.57 19.07
CA MET A 154 -11.14 -20.80 19.97
C MET A 154 -12.04 -21.91 19.43
N ALA A 155 -12.39 -21.86 18.14
CA ALA A 155 -13.20 -22.90 17.49
C ALA A 155 -12.50 -24.27 17.51
N MET A 156 -11.19 -24.31 17.26
CA MET A 156 -10.37 -25.52 17.32
C MET A 156 -10.35 -26.12 18.73
N SER A 157 -10.13 -25.28 19.75
CA SER A 157 -10.13 -25.70 21.16
C SER A 157 -11.47 -26.30 21.59
N ALA A 158 -12.59 -25.69 21.18
CA ALA A 158 -13.93 -26.21 21.45
C ALA A 158 -14.14 -27.59 20.80
N ARG A 159 -13.68 -27.79 19.55
CA ARG A 159 -13.76 -29.09 18.87
C ARG A 159 -12.93 -30.16 19.58
N MET A 160 -11.71 -29.83 19.99
CA MET A 160 -10.86 -30.76 20.75
C MET A 160 -11.51 -31.16 22.07
N GLN A 161 -12.10 -30.21 22.79
CA GLN A 161 -12.77 -30.50 24.06
C GLN A 161 -14.00 -31.40 23.85
N ALA A 162 -14.80 -31.14 22.81
CA ALA A 162 -15.93 -32.00 22.47
C ALA A 162 -15.49 -33.42 22.08
N ALA A 163 -14.42 -33.55 21.29
CA ALA A 163 -13.85 -34.85 20.90
C ALA A 163 -13.32 -35.62 22.13
N LYS A 164 -12.62 -34.92 23.04
CA LYS A 164 -12.16 -35.51 24.31
C LYS A 164 -13.33 -36.00 25.15
N SER A 165 -14.34 -35.17 25.38
CA SER A 165 -15.52 -35.56 26.15
C SER A 165 -16.33 -36.69 25.50
N LYS A 166 -16.26 -36.86 24.17
CA LYS A 166 -16.82 -38.03 23.49
C LYS A 166 -15.98 -39.27 23.77
N LEU A 167 -14.66 -39.18 23.58
CA LEU A 167 -13.73 -40.27 23.84
C LEU A 167 -13.80 -40.77 25.28
N ASP A 168 -13.87 -39.85 26.26
CA ASP A 168 -14.00 -40.20 27.68
C ASP A 168 -15.31 -40.98 27.95
N ARG A 169 -16.42 -40.57 27.31
CA ARG A 169 -17.71 -41.28 27.40
C ARG A 169 -17.66 -42.66 26.74
N ASP A 170 -17.16 -42.73 25.51
CA ASP A 170 -17.05 -43.98 24.75
C ASP A 170 -16.14 -44.98 25.49
N THR A 171 -15.03 -44.50 26.06
CA THR A 171 -14.10 -45.31 26.86
C THR A 171 -14.74 -45.78 28.15
N SER A 172 -15.46 -44.91 28.86
CA SER A 172 -16.15 -45.28 30.11
C SER A 172 -17.25 -46.32 29.86
N GLY A 173 -17.98 -46.21 28.74
CA GLY A 173 -18.98 -47.19 28.32
C GLY A 173 -18.37 -48.57 28.05
N LEU A 174 -17.29 -48.61 27.26
CA LEU A 174 -16.57 -49.86 26.98
C LEU A 174 -16.00 -50.52 28.25
N VAL A 175 -15.44 -49.74 29.17
CA VAL A 175 -14.93 -50.26 30.45
C VAL A 175 -16.07 -50.80 31.30
N ALA A 176 -17.24 -50.16 31.32
CA ALA A 176 -18.40 -50.65 32.04
C ALA A 176 -18.90 -51.99 31.48
N GLU A 177 -19.03 -52.12 30.15
CA GLU A 177 -19.41 -53.38 29.48
C GLU A 177 -18.43 -54.52 29.81
N LEU A 178 -17.12 -54.26 29.71
CA LEU A 178 -16.07 -55.24 30.03
C LEU A 178 -16.08 -55.66 31.51
N CYS A 179 -16.50 -54.76 32.41
CA CYS A 179 -16.62 -55.06 33.84
C CYS A 179 -17.90 -55.85 34.14
N GLU A 180 -19.02 -55.59 33.47
CA GLU A 180 -20.27 -56.35 33.69
C GLU A 180 -20.20 -57.78 33.12
N ASP A 181 -19.60 -57.98 31.95
CA ASP A 181 -19.42 -59.31 31.35
C ASP A 181 -18.48 -60.23 32.17
N ARG A 182 -17.62 -59.65 33.00
CA ARG A 182 -16.71 -60.40 33.90
C ARG A 182 -17.39 -60.92 35.17
N PHE A 183 -18.60 -60.43 35.48
CA PHE A 183 -19.36 -60.77 36.68
C PHE A 183 -20.67 -61.50 36.41
N LEU A 184 -20.92 -61.99 35.19
CA LEU A 184 -21.97 -62.97 35.00
C LEU A 184 -21.57 -64.27 35.74
N PRO A 185 -22.31 -64.68 36.79
CA PRO A 185 -22.06 -65.96 37.40
C PRO A 185 -22.33 -67.01 36.32
N THR A 186 -21.35 -67.88 36.06
CA THR A 186 -21.60 -69.16 35.41
C THR A 186 -22.73 -69.82 36.18
N ARG A 187 -23.96 -69.72 35.66
CA ARG A 187 -25.06 -70.58 36.05
C ARG A 187 -24.62 -71.99 35.66
N SER A 188 -23.95 -72.66 36.59
CA SER A 188 -23.88 -74.10 36.61
C SER A 188 -25.30 -74.58 36.89
N ALA A 189 -26.02 -74.88 35.81
CA ALA A 189 -27.28 -75.58 35.87
C ALA A 189 -27.02 -77.05 36.24
N ALA A 190 -27.83 -77.55 37.17
CA ALA A 190 -28.13 -78.95 37.49
C ALA A 190 -26.97 -79.86 37.95
#